data_AF-A0A6N2MWW4-F1
#
_entry.id   AF-A0A6N2MWW4-F1
#
_cell.length_a   1.000
_cell.length_b   1.000
_cell.length_c   1.000
_cell.angle_alpha   90.00
_cell.angle_beta   90.00
_cell.angle_gamma   90.00
#
_symmetry.space_group_name_H-M   'P 1'
#
loop_
_entity.id
_entity.type
_entity.pdbx_description
1 polymer ?
#
loop_
_entity_poly.entity_id
_entity_poly.type
_entity_poly.pdbx_seq_one_letter_code
_entity_poly.pdbx_strand_id
1 'polypeptide(L)'
;MEILDVASREPSNLVQRGSRPARRNFEFGRTYVVRPQGKHQATIVWLHGLGDNGSSCSQLLENLPLPNIKWICPTAPTRPVALLGFDVGEISEESPDDWEGLDASAVHVANLLSTEPADVKVAIGGFSMGAATALYSATCAAFGRYGNGNAYPINLRAVVGLSGWLPGSRSLRSRVEGSHEAARRAASLPIFLCHGTSDDVVSYNYGEKSAHCLNTAGFRNLTFKSYEGLGHYTVPKEMEESSEFCLPHFPISGVSFLRFPHHSLDGRRGSTLAFKPSYGNPTFVYIYTCSKRVINENLKMFEAVR
;
A
#
# COMPACT_ATOMS: atom_id res chain seq x y z
N MET A 1 75.88 24.67 -4.74
CA MET A 1 75.19 23.97 -3.64
C MET A 1 74.93 25.03 -2.59
N GLU A 2 73.73 25.46 -2.25
CA GLU A 2 72.34 25.02 -2.45
C GLU A 2 71.49 26.29 -2.55
N ILE A 3 70.46 26.26 -3.38
CA ILE A 3 69.47 27.33 -3.55
C ILE A 3 68.27 26.97 -2.67
N LEU A 4 67.86 27.85 -1.76
CA LEU A 4 66.55 27.80 -1.12
C LEU A 4 65.89 29.17 -1.27
N ASP A 5 64.88 29.20 -2.14
CA ASP A 5 64.03 30.34 -2.46
C ASP A 5 62.76 30.26 -1.59
N VAL A 6 62.40 31.37 -0.95
CA VAL A 6 61.30 31.47 0.01
C VAL A 6 60.07 31.98 -0.72
N ALA A 7 59.14 31.08 -1.06
CA ALA A 7 57.86 31.44 -1.66
C ALA A 7 56.77 31.70 -0.61
N SER A 8 56.03 32.78 -0.85
CA SER A 8 54.91 33.37 -0.12
C SER A 8 53.71 32.44 0.09
N ARG A 9 53.07 32.55 1.28
CA ARG A 9 51.83 31.87 1.67
C ARG A 9 50.59 32.61 1.17
N GLU A 10 49.72 31.93 0.44
CA GLU A 10 48.28 32.26 0.35
C GLU A 10 47.44 31.15 1.02
N PRO A 11 46.32 31.49 1.69
CA PRO A 11 45.45 30.49 2.30
C PRO A 11 44.46 29.90 1.28
N SER A 12 44.60 28.60 0.99
CA SER A 12 43.64 27.83 0.20
C SER A 12 42.35 27.55 0.98
N ASN A 13 41.25 28.20 0.60
CA ASN A 13 39.89 27.82 1.02
C ASN A 13 39.47 26.51 0.33
N LEU A 14 39.70 25.39 1.00
CA LEU A 14 39.11 24.09 0.64
C LEU A 14 37.66 24.06 1.12
N VAL A 15 36.75 24.55 0.30
CA VAL A 15 35.32 24.18 0.39
C VAL A 15 35.23 22.71 -0.02
N GLN A 16 35.11 21.81 0.96
CA GLN A 16 34.67 20.44 0.70
C GLN A 16 33.27 20.51 0.08
N ARG A 17 33.19 20.41 -1.25
CA ARG A 17 31.97 20.01 -1.94
C ARG A 17 31.66 18.60 -1.47
N GLY A 18 30.77 18.48 -0.49
CA GLY A 18 30.15 17.22 -0.15
C GLY A 18 29.49 16.66 -1.40
N SER A 19 30.00 15.53 -1.89
CA SER A 19 29.36 14.75 -2.94
C SER A 19 27.95 14.42 -2.46
N ARG A 20 26.93 14.96 -3.11
CA ARG A 20 25.55 14.50 -2.89
C ARG A 20 25.55 12.98 -3.13
N PRO A 21 25.01 12.16 -2.21
CA PRO A 21 24.90 10.74 -2.46
C PRO A 21 24.13 10.53 -3.77
N ALA A 22 24.65 9.63 -4.61
CA ALA A 22 24.02 9.30 -5.88
C ALA A 22 22.60 8.79 -5.62
N ARG A 23 21.59 9.37 -6.29
CA ARG A 23 20.21 8.89 -6.19
C ARG A 23 20.15 7.45 -6.71
N ARG A 24 19.48 6.56 -5.96
CA ARG A 24 19.25 5.18 -6.41
C ARG A 24 18.31 5.20 -7.61
N ASN A 25 18.64 4.39 -8.62
CA ASN A 25 17.76 4.17 -9.76
C ASN A 25 16.78 3.04 -9.43
N PHE A 26 15.48 3.27 -9.61
CA PHE A 26 14.42 2.31 -9.34
C PHE A 26 13.78 1.86 -10.65
N GLU A 27 14.04 0.63 -11.06
CA GLU A 27 13.43 0.02 -12.25
C GLU A 27 12.23 -0.82 -11.82
N PHE A 28 11.02 -0.30 -12.06
CA PHE A 28 9.79 -1.01 -11.73
C PHE A 28 9.50 -2.09 -12.75
N GLY A 29 8.99 -3.23 -12.28
CA GLY A 29 8.62 -4.35 -13.12
C GLY A 29 7.34 -4.09 -13.94
N ARG A 30 6.89 -5.13 -14.63
CA ARG A 30 5.71 -5.07 -15.49
C ARG A 30 4.45 -4.65 -14.71
N THR A 31 3.68 -3.74 -15.30
CA THR A 31 2.37 -3.33 -14.80
C THR A 31 1.26 -4.13 -15.49
N TYR A 32 0.29 -4.58 -14.70
CA TYR A 32 -0.89 -5.31 -15.16
C TYR A 32 -2.13 -4.45 -14.95
N VAL A 33 -3.06 -4.47 -15.91
CA VAL A 33 -4.25 -3.62 -15.87
C VAL A 33 -5.48 -4.48 -16.04
N VAL A 34 -6.38 -4.41 -15.05
CA VAL A 34 -7.74 -4.96 -15.16
C VAL A 34 -8.64 -3.81 -15.61
N ARG A 35 -9.26 -3.96 -16.77
CA ARG A 35 -10.17 -2.95 -17.31
C ARG A 35 -11.51 -2.99 -16.56
N PRO A 36 -12.17 -1.85 -16.36
CA PRO A 36 -13.52 -1.83 -15.83
C PRO A 36 -14.46 -2.55 -16.81
N GLN A 37 -15.39 -3.35 -16.28
CA GLN A 37 -16.40 -4.07 -17.05
C GLN A 37 -17.58 -3.15 -17.44
N GLY A 38 -17.80 -2.08 -16.68
CA GLY A 38 -18.81 -1.05 -16.92
C GLY A 38 -18.20 0.31 -17.23
N LYS A 39 -18.97 1.39 -17.02
CA LYS A 39 -18.46 2.76 -17.18
C LYS A 39 -17.29 2.97 -16.21
N HIS A 40 -16.13 3.37 -16.73
CA HIS A 40 -14.97 3.71 -15.92
C HIS A 40 -15.27 4.95 -15.05
N GLN A 41 -15.31 4.77 -13.73
CA GLN A 41 -15.58 5.85 -12.78
C GLN A 41 -14.48 6.00 -11.73
N ALA A 42 -13.75 4.91 -11.45
CA ALA A 42 -12.62 4.95 -10.54
C ALA A 42 -11.45 4.10 -11.06
N THR A 43 -10.25 4.50 -10.66
CA THR A 43 -9.02 3.70 -10.80
C THR A 43 -8.42 3.48 -9.43
N ILE A 44 -8.04 2.24 -9.14
CA ILE A 44 -7.27 1.88 -7.95
C ILE A 44 -5.93 1.32 -8.39
N VAL A 45 -4.85 1.93 -7.91
CA VAL A 45 -3.53 1.28 -7.95
C VAL A 45 -3.44 0.31 -6.78
N TRP A 46 -3.23 -0.97 -7.07
CA TRP A 46 -3.12 -2.02 -6.05
C TRP A 46 -1.67 -2.52 -5.93
N LEU A 47 -1.13 -2.45 -4.73
CA LEU A 47 0.27 -2.74 -4.43
C LEU A 47 0.41 -4.09 -3.73
N HIS A 48 1.19 -4.97 -4.32
CA HIS A 48 1.43 -6.32 -3.81
C HIS A 48 2.38 -6.32 -2.59
N GLY A 49 2.37 -7.43 -1.85
CA GLY A 49 3.32 -7.67 -0.74
C GLY A 49 4.70 -8.11 -1.22
N LEU A 50 5.65 -8.23 -0.29
CA LEU A 50 7.01 -8.68 -0.60
C LEU A 50 7.00 -10.09 -1.23
N GLY A 51 7.72 -10.26 -2.33
CA GLY A 51 7.86 -11.55 -3.02
C GLY A 51 6.72 -11.90 -3.99
N ASP A 52 5.67 -11.08 -4.07
CA ASP A 52 4.61 -11.21 -5.07
C ASP A 52 4.83 -10.25 -6.26
N ASN A 53 3.87 -10.16 -7.18
CA ASN A 53 3.94 -9.32 -8.38
C ASN A 53 2.55 -8.83 -8.81
N GLY A 54 2.53 -7.88 -9.77
CA GLY A 54 1.28 -7.30 -10.28
C GLY A 54 0.36 -8.30 -10.99
N SER A 55 0.88 -9.38 -11.56
CA SER A 55 0.08 -10.40 -12.25
C SER A 55 -0.84 -11.12 -11.29
N SER A 56 -0.31 -11.62 -10.17
CA SER A 56 -1.08 -12.36 -9.15
C SER A 56 -2.21 -11.49 -8.60
N CYS A 57 -1.90 -10.22 -8.27
CA CYS A 57 -2.89 -9.26 -7.79
C CYS A 57 -3.98 -8.99 -8.84
N SER A 58 -3.63 -8.83 -10.12
CA SER A 58 -4.60 -8.56 -11.17
C SER A 58 -5.63 -9.68 -11.33
N GLN A 59 -5.21 -10.94 -11.22
CA GLN A 59 -6.09 -12.11 -11.30
C GLN A 59 -7.07 -12.17 -10.11
N LEU A 60 -6.61 -11.80 -8.91
CA LEU A 60 -7.48 -11.70 -7.74
C LEU A 60 -8.54 -10.61 -7.91
N LEU A 61 -8.13 -9.43 -8.40
CA LEU A 61 -8.98 -8.25 -8.51
C LEU A 61 -9.99 -8.33 -9.66
N GLU A 62 -9.67 -9.04 -10.74
CA GLU A 62 -10.57 -9.27 -11.89
C GLU A 62 -11.87 -9.98 -11.48
N ASN A 63 -11.85 -10.75 -10.39
CA ASN A 63 -12.99 -11.50 -9.89
C ASN A 63 -13.89 -10.71 -8.92
N LEU A 64 -13.53 -9.47 -8.57
CA LEU A 64 -14.35 -8.64 -7.69
C LEU A 64 -15.53 -8.02 -8.45
N PRO A 65 -16.75 -8.00 -7.89
CA PRO A 65 -17.95 -7.49 -8.55
C PRO A 65 -18.00 -5.94 -8.56
N LEU A 66 -16.99 -5.31 -9.15
CA LEU A 66 -16.73 -3.87 -9.13
C LEU A 66 -16.61 -3.33 -10.56
N PRO A 67 -17.72 -3.33 -11.32
CA PRO A 67 -17.67 -3.11 -12.77
C PRO A 67 -17.13 -1.73 -13.16
N ASN A 68 -17.25 -0.72 -12.30
CA ASN A 68 -16.85 0.65 -12.61
C ASN A 68 -15.39 0.98 -12.23
N ILE A 69 -14.65 0.00 -11.72
CA ILE A 69 -13.28 0.18 -11.22
C ILE A 69 -12.28 -0.41 -12.20
N LYS A 70 -11.29 0.41 -12.58
CA LYS A 70 -10.05 -0.03 -13.24
C LYS A 70 -9.02 -0.36 -12.16
N TRP A 71 -8.31 -1.47 -12.30
CA TRP A 71 -7.19 -1.81 -11.42
C TRP A 71 -5.87 -1.68 -12.16
N ILE A 72 -4.91 -1.01 -11.53
CA ILE A 72 -3.53 -0.94 -12.01
C ILE A 72 -2.66 -1.64 -10.97
N CYS A 73 -2.03 -2.75 -11.36
CA CYS A 73 -1.21 -3.59 -10.49
C CYS A 73 0.25 -3.50 -10.97
N PRO A 74 1.03 -2.51 -10.51
CA PRO A 74 2.45 -2.44 -10.83
C PRO A 74 3.22 -3.56 -10.13
N THR A 75 4.39 -3.91 -10.67
CA THR A 75 5.34 -4.82 -9.99
C THR A 75 6.48 -4.00 -9.41
N ALA A 76 6.79 -4.19 -8.13
CA ALA A 76 7.88 -3.49 -7.45
C ALA A 76 9.26 -3.78 -8.10
N PRO A 77 10.25 -2.89 -7.92
CA PRO A 77 11.61 -3.14 -8.40
C PRO A 77 12.22 -4.37 -7.74
N THR A 78 12.93 -5.19 -8.53
CA THR A 78 13.72 -6.29 -7.98
C THR A 78 14.94 -5.73 -7.25
N ARG A 79 14.99 -5.92 -5.92
CA ARG A 79 16.09 -5.43 -5.08
C ARG A 79 16.37 -6.37 -3.90
N PRO A 80 17.61 -6.41 -3.38
CA PRO A 80 17.93 -7.13 -2.15
C PRO A 80 17.05 -6.69 -0.98
N VAL A 81 16.46 -7.66 -0.27
CA VAL A 81 15.50 -7.42 0.83
C VAL A 81 16.11 -6.60 1.98
N ALA A 82 17.42 -6.78 2.25
CA ALA A 82 18.14 -6.02 3.26
C ALA A 82 18.08 -4.49 3.05
N LEU A 83 17.89 -4.02 1.81
CA LEU A 83 17.79 -2.60 1.47
C LEU A 83 16.39 -2.01 1.72
N LEU A 84 15.42 -2.83 2.15
CA LEU A 84 14.03 -2.43 2.40
C LEU A 84 13.80 -1.95 3.84
N GLY A 85 14.84 -1.98 4.69
CA GLY A 85 14.68 -1.86 6.15
C GLY A 85 14.11 -3.13 6.80
N PHE A 86 13.98 -4.22 6.01
CA PHE A 86 13.61 -5.55 6.46
C PHE A 86 14.88 -6.34 6.66
N ASP A 87 15.35 -6.45 7.91
CA ASP A 87 16.24 -7.55 8.22
C ASP A 87 15.42 -8.85 8.16
N VAL A 88 16.01 -9.92 7.64
CA VAL A 88 15.32 -11.17 7.33
C VAL A 88 14.96 -11.87 8.64
N GLY A 89 13.87 -11.43 9.28
CA GLY A 89 13.39 -11.99 10.53
C GLY A 89 12.35 -11.14 11.25
N GLU A 90 12.50 -9.81 11.30
CA GLU A 90 11.61 -8.95 12.09
C GLU A 90 11.45 -7.55 11.48
N ILE A 91 10.21 -7.11 11.33
CA ILE A 91 9.90 -5.68 11.23
C ILE A 91 10.21 -5.11 12.60
N SER A 92 11.20 -4.21 12.69
CA SER A 92 11.53 -3.50 13.92
C SER A 92 11.15 -2.03 13.79
N GLU A 93 10.48 -1.48 14.80
CA GLU A 93 10.17 -0.05 14.91
C GLU A 93 11.41 0.85 15.02
N GLU A 94 12.57 0.25 15.30
CA GLU A 94 13.84 0.95 15.44
C GLU A 94 14.63 1.00 14.12
N SER A 95 14.26 0.17 13.15
CA SER A 95 14.88 0.20 11.82
C SER A 95 14.50 1.49 11.09
N PRO A 96 15.47 2.20 10.49
CA PRO A 96 15.18 3.38 9.70
C PRO A 96 14.35 3.01 8.46
N ASP A 97 13.28 3.76 8.22
CA ASP A 97 12.49 3.65 6.99
C ASP A 97 13.34 3.99 5.75
N ASP A 98 13.17 3.22 4.67
CA ASP A 98 13.77 3.51 3.36
C ASP A 98 13.03 4.68 2.67
N TRP A 99 13.27 5.91 3.12
CA TRP A 99 12.57 7.12 2.64
C TRP A 99 12.67 7.33 1.14
N GLU A 100 13.85 7.10 0.56
CA GLU A 100 14.05 7.28 -0.88
C GLU A 100 13.30 6.22 -1.68
N GLY A 101 13.24 4.96 -1.20
CA GLY A 101 12.44 3.91 -1.83
C GLY A 101 10.93 4.13 -1.69
N LEU A 102 10.48 4.62 -0.54
CA LEU A 102 9.07 5.02 -0.32
C LEU A 102 8.67 6.19 -1.23
N ASP A 103 9.51 7.22 -1.34
CA ASP A 103 9.29 8.34 -2.26
C ASP A 103 9.27 7.87 -3.72
N ALA A 104 10.23 7.04 -4.14
CA ALA A 104 10.26 6.52 -5.50
C ALA A 104 9.00 5.72 -5.84
N SER A 105 8.54 4.89 -4.91
CA SER A 105 7.31 4.10 -5.06
C SER A 105 6.06 4.99 -5.10
N ALA A 106 5.95 5.96 -4.21
CA ALA A 106 4.83 6.92 -4.20
C ALA A 106 4.81 7.80 -5.45
N VAL A 107 5.97 8.20 -5.99
CA VAL A 107 6.09 8.91 -7.28
C VAL A 107 5.64 8.01 -8.43
N HIS A 108 6.06 6.74 -8.45
CA HIS A 108 5.63 5.80 -9.49
C HIS A 108 4.10 5.62 -9.48
N VAL A 109 3.51 5.41 -8.31
CA VAL A 109 2.06 5.32 -8.14
C VAL A 109 1.35 6.60 -8.58
N ALA A 110 1.87 7.75 -8.17
CA ALA A 110 1.32 9.04 -8.58
C ALA A 110 1.35 9.23 -10.10
N ASN A 111 2.44 8.82 -10.76
CA ASN A 111 2.54 8.88 -12.22
C ASN A 111 1.49 7.97 -12.89
N LEU A 112 1.28 6.75 -12.39
CA LEU A 112 0.23 5.86 -12.91
C LEU A 112 -1.16 6.49 -12.79
N LEU A 113 -1.48 7.07 -11.63
CA LEU A 113 -2.77 7.71 -11.39
C LEU A 113 -2.94 9.02 -12.17
N SER A 114 -1.85 9.74 -12.46
CA SER A 114 -1.90 11.00 -13.23
C SER A 114 -2.33 10.82 -14.68
N THR A 115 -2.31 9.59 -15.19
CA THR A 115 -2.77 9.26 -16.54
C THR A 115 -4.29 9.20 -16.67
N GLU A 116 -5.01 9.23 -15.54
CA GLU A 116 -6.46 9.12 -15.54
C GLU A 116 -7.18 10.43 -15.90
N PRO A 117 -8.34 10.37 -16.58
CA PRO A 117 -9.19 11.52 -16.82
C PRO A 117 -9.61 12.23 -15.51
N ALA A 118 -9.83 13.55 -15.58
CA ALA A 118 -10.17 14.35 -14.40
C ALA A 118 -11.50 13.97 -13.71
N ASP A 119 -12.43 13.34 -14.43
CA ASP A 119 -13.70 12.85 -13.90
C ASP A 119 -13.57 11.48 -13.21
N VAL A 120 -12.51 10.71 -13.50
CA VAL A 120 -12.19 9.45 -12.84
C VAL A 120 -11.62 9.69 -11.44
N LYS A 121 -12.17 9.01 -10.44
CA LYS A 121 -11.66 9.07 -9.07
C LYS A 121 -10.52 8.09 -8.88
N VAL A 122 -9.53 8.47 -8.09
CA VAL A 122 -8.31 7.67 -7.90
C VAL A 122 -8.14 7.27 -6.45
N ALA A 123 -7.71 6.04 -6.22
CA ALA A 123 -7.39 5.49 -4.91
C ALA A 123 -6.16 4.60 -4.98
N ILE A 124 -5.61 4.26 -3.81
CA ILE A 124 -4.47 3.34 -3.69
C ILE A 124 -4.84 2.28 -2.66
N GLY A 125 -4.55 1.03 -2.96
CA GLY A 125 -4.69 -0.08 -2.04
C GLY A 125 -3.42 -0.93 -2.01
N GLY A 126 -3.27 -1.77 -1.00
CA GLY A 126 -2.22 -2.78 -1.03
C GLY A 126 -2.23 -3.71 0.16
N PHE A 127 -1.37 -4.72 0.07
CA PHE A 127 -1.15 -5.73 1.10
C PHE A 127 0.30 -5.67 1.62
N SER A 128 0.51 -5.81 2.93
CA SER A 128 1.84 -5.85 3.55
C SER A 128 2.70 -4.64 3.18
N MET A 129 3.85 -4.81 2.53
CA MET A 129 4.68 -3.71 2.02
C MET A 129 3.94 -2.78 1.04
N GLY A 130 3.00 -3.33 0.26
CA GLY A 130 2.11 -2.55 -0.57
C GLY A 130 1.16 -1.68 0.25
N ALA A 131 0.64 -2.19 1.37
CA ALA A 131 -0.17 -1.42 2.31
C ALA A 131 0.65 -0.28 2.93
N ALA A 132 1.89 -0.54 3.33
CA ALA A 132 2.78 0.49 3.86
C ALA A 132 3.04 1.62 2.86
N THR A 133 3.23 1.27 1.59
CA THR A 133 3.40 2.25 0.50
C THR A 133 2.11 3.03 0.22
N ALA A 134 0.95 2.38 0.30
CA ALA A 134 -0.36 3.03 0.17
C ALA A 134 -0.59 4.04 1.30
N LEU A 135 -0.27 3.68 2.54
CA LEU A 135 -0.36 4.58 3.70
C LEU A 135 0.65 5.71 3.64
N TYR A 136 1.87 5.45 3.20
CA TYR A 136 2.84 6.51 2.94
C TYR A 136 2.30 7.53 1.93
N SER A 137 1.70 7.05 0.84
CA SER A 137 1.05 7.89 -0.17
C SER A 137 -0.12 8.69 0.42
N ALA A 138 -0.88 8.13 1.37
CA ALA A 138 -1.93 8.83 2.12
C ALA A 138 -1.35 10.01 2.92
N THR A 139 -0.23 9.81 3.61
CA THR A 139 0.44 10.89 4.35
C THR A 139 0.98 11.97 3.42
N CYS A 140 1.54 11.58 2.26
CA CYS A 140 2.01 12.51 1.25
C CYS A 140 0.87 13.35 0.67
N ALA A 141 -0.28 12.72 0.39
CA ALA A 141 -1.49 13.41 -0.07
C ALA A 141 -2.02 14.40 0.99
N ALA A 142 -2.02 14.01 2.27
CA ALA A 142 -2.38 14.91 3.35
C ALA A 142 -1.42 16.12 3.43
N PHE A 143 -0.10 15.89 3.40
CA PHE A 143 0.88 16.98 3.43
C PHE A 143 0.94 17.80 2.13
N GLY A 144 0.50 17.22 1.01
CA GLY A 144 0.68 17.78 -0.32
C GLY A 144 2.11 17.67 -0.84
N ARG A 145 2.96 16.85 -0.21
CA ARG A 145 4.39 16.68 -0.55
C ARG A 145 4.89 15.28 -0.22
N TYR A 146 5.90 14.85 -0.96
CA TYR A 146 6.73 13.68 -0.66
C TYR A 146 7.70 13.96 0.49
N GLY A 147 8.40 12.92 0.97
CA GLY A 147 9.41 13.04 2.03
C GLY A 147 10.58 13.94 1.62
N ASN A 148 10.96 13.91 0.34
CA ASN A 148 11.97 14.79 -0.25
C ASN A 148 11.54 16.25 -0.47
N GLY A 149 10.29 16.62 -0.14
CA GLY A 149 9.77 17.99 -0.22
C GLY A 149 9.11 18.37 -1.55
N ASN A 150 9.22 17.54 -2.60
CA ASN A 150 8.50 17.75 -3.86
C ASN A 150 6.98 17.65 -3.65
N ALA A 151 6.20 18.36 -4.48
CA ALA A 151 4.74 18.36 -4.37
C ALA A 151 4.14 17.00 -4.74
N TYR A 152 3.16 16.54 -3.95
CA TYR A 152 2.38 15.34 -4.23
C TYR A 152 1.14 15.73 -5.06
N PRO A 153 1.03 15.30 -6.34
CA PRO A 153 0.06 15.88 -7.27
C PRO A 153 -1.33 15.23 -7.22
N ILE A 154 -1.47 14.08 -6.55
CA ILE A 154 -2.68 13.26 -6.63
C ILE A 154 -3.65 13.55 -5.49
N ASN A 155 -4.91 13.79 -5.84
CA ASN A 155 -6.02 13.91 -4.89
C ASN A 155 -6.70 12.53 -4.69
N LEU A 156 -6.22 11.78 -3.70
CA LEU A 156 -6.73 10.44 -3.40
C LEU A 156 -8.16 10.49 -2.82
N ARG A 157 -9.01 9.58 -3.28
CA ARG A 157 -10.39 9.43 -2.77
C ARG A 157 -10.60 8.30 -1.78
N ALA A 158 -9.70 7.33 -1.75
CA ALA A 158 -9.66 6.31 -0.71
C ALA A 158 -8.25 5.74 -0.62
N VAL A 159 -7.91 5.21 0.55
CA VAL A 159 -6.71 4.40 0.76
C VAL A 159 -7.08 3.12 1.48
N VAL A 160 -6.57 1.98 1.02
CA VAL A 160 -6.77 0.66 1.62
C VAL A 160 -5.42 0.07 2.03
N GLY A 161 -5.31 -0.41 3.26
CA GLY A 161 -4.13 -1.11 3.76
C GLY A 161 -4.50 -2.42 4.44
N LEU A 162 -4.08 -3.54 3.85
CA LEU A 162 -4.31 -4.89 4.37
C LEU A 162 -3.01 -5.43 5.00
N SER A 163 -3.06 -5.90 6.24
CA SER A 163 -1.92 -6.52 6.96
C SER A 163 -0.60 -5.75 6.85
N GLY A 164 -0.65 -4.42 7.01
CA GLY A 164 0.47 -3.50 6.80
C GLY A 164 0.92 -2.75 8.05
N TRP A 165 1.77 -1.75 7.85
CA TRP A 165 2.19 -0.79 8.87
C TRP A 165 2.31 0.61 8.25
N LEU A 166 2.37 1.64 9.10
CA LEU A 166 2.52 3.04 8.70
C LEU A 166 4.00 3.48 8.82
N PRO A 167 4.71 3.72 7.70
CA PRO A 167 6.04 4.32 7.74
C PRO A 167 6.00 5.74 8.33
N GLY A 168 7.02 6.13 9.09
CA GLY A 168 7.15 7.50 9.60
C GLY A 168 6.12 7.94 10.62
N SER A 169 5.49 6.99 11.31
CA SER A 169 4.49 7.23 12.35
C SER A 169 4.95 8.27 13.39
N ARG A 170 6.22 8.22 13.81
CA ARG A 170 6.81 9.10 14.84
C ARG A 170 6.73 10.60 14.51
N SER A 171 6.83 10.97 13.23
CA SER A 171 6.84 12.37 12.78
C SER A 171 5.54 12.80 12.11
N LEU A 172 4.54 11.91 12.04
CA LEU A 172 3.29 12.18 11.34
C LEU A 172 2.50 13.33 11.97
N ARG A 173 2.31 13.30 13.30
CA ARG A 173 1.49 14.27 14.03
C ARG A 173 2.00 15.70 13.87
N SER A 174 3.28 15.94 14.14
CA SER A 174 3.89 17.27 14.05
C SER A 174 3.80 17.85 12.63
N ARG A 175 3.93 16.99 11.61
CA ARG A 175 3.78 17.40 10.21
C ARG A 175 2.33 17.78 9.85
N VAL A 176 1.32 17.11 10.41
CA VAL A 176 -0.09 17.47 10.14
C VAL A 176 -0.48 18.74 10.89
N GLU A 177 -0.15 18.84 12.18
CA GLU A 177 -0.51 19.99 13.03
C GLU A 177 0.13 21.30 12.56
N GLY A 178 1.29 21.24 11.90
CA GLY A 178 1.98 22.41 11.34
C GLY A 178 1.29 23.09 10.15
N SER A 179 0.18 22.55 9.63
CA SER A 179 -0.54 23.12 8.49
C SER A 179 -2.04 22.85 8.55
N HIS A 180 -2.85 23.93 8.63
CA HIS A 180 -4.32 23.82 8.59
C HIS A 180 -4.83 23.10 7.34
N GLU A 181 -4.16 23.30 6.21
CA GLU A 181 -4.50 22.64 4.96
C GLU A 181 -4.20 21.13 5.01
N ALA A 182 -3.05 20.75 5.60
CA ALA A 182 -2.72 19.35 5.81
C ALA A 182 -3.71 18.68 6.76
N ALA A 183 -4.09 19.35 7.86
CA ALA A 183 -5.08 18.87 8.80
C ALA A 183 -6.45 18.66 8.13
N ARG A 184 -6.91 19.59 7.28
CA ARG A 184 -8.16 19.42 6.51
C ARG A 184 -8.10 18.21 5.58
N ARG A 185 -7.02 18.07 4.80
CA ARG A 185 -6.87 16.93 3.89
C ARG A 185 -6.83 15.60 4.65
N ALA A 186 -6.03 15.52 5.71
CA ALA A 186 -5.95 14.34 6.58
C ALA A 186 -7.32 13.94 7.14
N ALA A 187 -8.07 14.90 7.69
CA ALA A 187 -9.39 14.64 8.27
C ALA A 187 -10.41 14.12 7.25
N SER A 188 -10.31 14.56 5.99
CA SER A 188 -11.24 14.20 4.92
C SER A 188 -10.92 12.89 4.19
N LEU A 189 -9.65 12.47 4.19
CA LEU A 189 -9.18 11.33 3.40
C LEU A 189 -9.71 10.01 3.98
N PRO A 190 -10.55 9.25 3.26
CA PRO A 190 -11.01 7.95 3.71
C PRO A 190 -9.88 6.93 3.71
N ILE A 191 -9.64 6.28 4.85
CA ILE A 191 -8.65 5.22 5.00
C ILE A 191 -9.32 3.99 5.60
N PHE A 192 -9.17 2.84 4.94
CA PHE A 192 -9.54 1.54 5.47
C PHE A 192 -8.29 0.73 5.75
N LEU A 193 -8.20 0.27 6.99
CA LEU A 193 -7.16 -0.63 7.45
C LEU A 193 -7.80 -1.91 7.94
N CYS A 194 -7.13 -3.03 7.68
CA CYS A 194 -7.44 -4.25 8.38
C CYS A 194 -6.25 -5.16 8.55
N HIS A 195 -6.38 -6.05 9.51
CA HIS A 195 -5.27 -6.88 9.96
C HIS A 195 -5.78 -8.16 10.61
N GLY A 196 -5.09 -9.27 10.33
CA GLY A 196 -5.34 -10.54 11.00
C GLY A 196 -4.75 -10.58 12.40
N THR A 197 -5.47 -11.10 13.40
CA THR A 197 -4.97 -11.17 14.79
C THR A 197 -3.89 -12.24 14.98
N SER A 198 -3.77 -13.18 14.05
CA SER A 198 -2.76 -14.24 14.01
C SER A 198 -1.70 -14.01 12.93
N ASP A 199 -1.52 -12.77 12.47
CA ASP A 199 -0.49 -12.42 11.48
C ASP A 199 0.91 -12.59 12.08
N ASP A 200 1.65 -13.56 11.54
CA ASP A 200 2.97 -13.98 12.01
C ASP A 200 4.12 -13.40 11.18
N VAL A 201 3.83 -12.49 10.25
CA VAL A 201 4.83 -11.78 9.43
C VAL A 201 4.84 -10.30 9.78
N VAL A 202 3.65 -9.68 9.79
CA VAL A 202 3.45 -8.31 10.26
C VAL A 202 2.56 -8.41 11.49
N SER A 203 3.16 -8.38 12.69
CA SER A 203 2.40 -8.48 13.94
C SER A 203 1.18 -7.53 13.94
N TYR A 204 0.02 -8.04 14.36
CA TYR A 204 -1.22 -7.28 14.48
C TYR A 204 -1.07 -5.93 15.20
N ASN A 205 -0.17 -5.85 16.18
CA ASN A 205 0.16 -4.61 16.90
C ASN A 205 0.64 -3.48 15.96
N TYR A 206 1.30 -3.81 14.84
CA TYR A 206 1.68 -2.81 13.83
C TYR A 206 0.46 -2.17 13.17
N GLY A 207 -0.57 -2.97 12.86
CA GLY A 207 -1.84 -2.46 12.34
C GLY A 207 -2.52 -1.52 13.35
N GLU A 208 -2.62 -1.94 14.61
CA GLU A 208 -3.22 -1.13 15.69
C GLU A 208 -2.47 0.18 15.91
N LYS A 209 -1.14 0.13 16.01
CA LYS A 209 -0.30 1.32 16.15
C LYS A 209 -0.43 2.25 14.96
N SER A 210 -0.51 1.71 13.75
CA SER A 210 -0.70 2.50 12.53
C SER A 210 -2.02 3.25 12.56
N ALA A 211 -3.11 2.56 12.91
CA ALA A 211 -4.42 3.18 13.06
C ALA A 211 -4.43 4.25 14.17
N HIS A 212 -3.82 3.95 15.31
CA HIS A 212 -3.71 4.90 16.43
C HIS A 212 -2.92 6.16 16.04
N CYS A 213 -1.78 6.00 15.35
CA CYS A 213 -0.95 7.12 14.91
C CYS A 213 -1.67 7.99 13.88
N LEU A 214 -2.35 7.39 12.90
CA LEU A 214 -3.17 8.11 11.92
C LEU A 214 -4.27 8.92 12.61
N ASN A 215 -5.04 8.28 13.51
CA ASN A 215 -6.13 8.96 14.20
C ASN A 215 -5.62 10.12 15.08
N THR A 216 -4.54 9.90 15.82
CA THR A 216 -3.91 10.92 16.69
C THR A 216 -3.33 12.08 15.88
N ALA A 217 -2.87 11.82 14.65
CA ALA A 217 -2.40 12.85 13.73
C ALA A 217 -3.54 13.60 13.00
N GLY A 218 -4.81 13.21 13.19
CA GLY A 218 -5.96 13.92 12.63
C GLY A 218 -6.60 13.27 11.41
N PHE A 219 -6.22 12.05 11.03
CA PHE A 219 -6.94 11.27 10.03
C PHE A 219 -8.22 10.70 10.64
N ARG A 220 -9.31 11.49 10.58
CA ARG A 220 -10.57 11.18 11.27
C ARG A 220 -11.49 10.25 10.49
N ASN A 221 -11.36 10.18 9.17
CA ASN A 221 -12.12 9.25 8.34
C ASN A 221 -11.36 7.93 8.16
N LEU A 222 -11.14 7.22 9.29
CA LEU A 222 -10.35 6.01 9.38
C LEU A 222 -11.20 4.87 9.93
N THR A 223 -11.17 3.73 9.26
CA THR A 223 -11.72 2.46 9.75
C THR A 223 -10.59 1.46 9.95
N PHE A 224 -10.52 0.82 11.11
CA PHE A 224 -9.61 -0.30 11.37
C PHE A 224 -10.44 -1.54 11.71
N LYS A 225 -10.26 -2.64 10.96
CA LYS A 225 -10.95 -3.91 11.17
C LYS A 225 -9.98 -5.05 11.49
N SER A 226 -10.30 -5.79 12.54
CA SER A 226 -9.53 -6.95 12.96
C SER A 226 -10.22 -8.23 12.50
N TYR A 227 -9.46 -9.17 11.93
CA TYR A 227 -9.97 -10.48 11.54
C TYR A 227 -9.38 -11.56 12.45
N GLU A 228 -10.23 -12.14 13.29
CA GLU A 228 -9.80 -13.12 14.29
C GLU A 228 -9.24 -14.39 13.64
N GLY A 229 -8.06 -14.82 14.07
CA GLY A 229 -7.41 -16.03 13.57
C GLY A 229 -6.79 -15.92 12.18
N LEU A 230 -6.97 -14.79 11.49
CA LEU A 230 -6.39 -14.55 10.17
C LEU A 230 -4.87 -14.34 10.29
N GLY A 231 -4.10 -15.01 9.43
CA GLY A 231 -2.64 -14.87 9.34
C GLY A 231 -2.20 -13.88 8.26
N HIS A 232 -0.96 -13.97 7.78
CA HIS A 232 -0.42 -13.08 6.73
C HIS A 232 -0.87 -13.46 5.31
N TYR A 233 -2.17 -13.37 5.05
CA TYR A 233 -2.81 -13.59 3.76
C TYR A 233 -4.17 -12.90 3.71
N THR A 234 -4.72 -12.70 2.52
CA THR A 234 -6.04 -12.09 2.34
C THR A 234 -7.16 -13.12 2.31
N VAL A 235 -8.35 -12.73 2.72
CA VAL A 235 -9.59 -13.53 2.59
C VAL A 235 -10.66 -12.80 1.79
N PRO A 236 -11.60 -13.50 1.12
CA PRO A 236 -12.64 -12.85 0.32
C PRO A 236 -13.44 -11.78 1.08
N LYS A 237 -13.75 -12.04 2.35
CA LYS A 237 -14.48 -11.09 3.21
C LYS A 237 -13.73 -9.77 3.40
N GLU A 238 -12.41 -9.82 3.54
CA GLU A 238 -11.56 -8.62 3.66
C GLU A 238 -11.59 -7.79 2.38
N MET A 239 -11.50 -8.47 1.23
CA MET A 239 -11.55 -7.83 -0.09
C MET A 239 -12.94 -7.23 -0.36
N GLU A 240 -14.01 -7.91 0.01
CA GLU A 240 -15.39 -7.40 -0.10
C GLU A 240 -15.59 -6.15 0.76
N GLU A 241 -15.26 -6.21 2.05
CA GLU A 241 -15.48 -5.09 2.96
C GLU A 241 -14.60 -3.87 2.63
N SER A 242 -13.36 -4.07 2.18
CA SER A 242 -12.50 -2.98 1.72
C SER A 242 -13.00 -2.35 0.41
N SER A 243 -13.57 -3.16 -0.47
CA SER A 243 -14.22 -2.68 -1.69
C SER A 243 -15.47 -1.86 -1.36
N GLU A 244 -16.35 -2.40 -0.52
CA GLU A 244 -17.55 -1.73 -0.02
C GLU A 244 -17.22 -0.39 0.65
N PHE A 245 -16.14 -0.33 1.42
CA PHE A 245 -15.66 0.92 2.01
C PHE A 245 -15.33 1.97 0.94
N CYS A 246 -14.72 1.57 -0.18
CA CYS A 246 -14.33 2.51 -1.22
C CYS A 246 -15.51 3.02 -2.06
N LEU A 247 -16.57 2.21 -2.22
CA LEU A 247 -17.68 2.52 -3.11
C LEU A 247 -18.34 3.88 -2.87
N PRO A 248 -18.68 4.33 -1.64
CA PRO A 248 -19.30 5.63 -1.41
C PRO A 248 -18.41 6.83 -1.78
N HIS A 249 -17.09 6.61 -1.87
CA HIS A 249 -16.12 7.64 -2.20
C HIS A 249 -15.86 7.76 -3.71
N PHE A 250 -16.36 6.79 -4.47
CA PHE A 250 -16.49 6.86 -5.93
C PHE A 250 -17.96 7.18 -6.23
N PRO A 251 -18.28 8.18 -7.05
CA PRO A 251 -19.67 8.46 -7.41
C PRO A 251 -20.18 7.35 -8.34
N ILE A 252 -20.50 6.18 -7.78
CA ILE A 252 -20.96 5.02 -8.51
C ILE A 252 -22.45 5.19 -8.71
N SER A 253 -22.78 5.55 -9.95
CA SER A 253 -24.15 5.61 -10.41
C SER A 253 -24.66 4.18 -10.58
N GLY A 254 -25.55 3.71 -9.70
CA GLY A 254 -26.37 2.52 -9.96
C GLY A 254 -26.06 1.23 -9.19
N VAL A 255 -25.23 1.26 -8.14
CA VAL A 255 -25.08 0.08 -7.26
C VAL A 255 -25.77 0.33 -5.92
N SER A 256 -27.05 -0.03 -5.84
CA SER A 256 -27.77 -0.13 -4.58
C SER A 256 -27.37 -1.43 -3.89
N PHE A 257 -26.39 -1.38 -2.99
CA PHE A 257 -26.26 -2.46 -2.00
C PHE A 257 -27.42 -2.32 -1.02
N LEU A 258 -28.30 -3.31 -0.99
CA LEU A 258 -29.28 -3.45 0.09
C LEU A 258 -28.50 -3.61 1.40
N ARG A 259 -28.40 -2.52 2.18
CA ARG A 259 -28.00 -2.58 3.58
C ARG A 259 -29.02 -3.47 4.29
N PHE A 260 -28.67 -4.72 4.57
CA PHE A 260 -29.43 -5.49 5.55
C PHE A 260 -29.02 -4.99 6.95
N PRO A 261 -29.98 -4.64 7.82
CA PRO A 261 -29.66 -4.24 9.18
C PRO A 261 -28.99 -5.40 9.92
N HIS A 262 -27.93 -5.10 10.67
CA HIS A 262 -27.32 -6.04 11.61
C HIS A 262 -28.36 -6.46 12.65
N HIS A 263 -28.93 -7.66 12.50
CA HIS A 263 -29.57 -8.34 13.61
C HIS A 263 -28.50 -9.10 14.38
N SER A 264 -28.33 -8.76 15.67
CA SER A 264 -27.61 -9.56 16.63
C SER A 264 -28.23 -10.96 16.69
N LEU A 265 -27.50 -11.99 16.30
CA LEU A 265 -27.89 -13.37 16.52
C LEU A 265 -26.90 -14.00 17.50
N ASP A 266 -27.39 -14.09 18.73
CA ASP A 266 -26.91 -14.98 19.77
C ASP A 266 -27.01 -16.45 19.29
N GLY A 267 -26.01 -17.25 19.67
CA GLY A 267 -26.14 -18.71 19.81
C GLY A 267 -26.43 -19.57 18.58
N ARG A 268 -25.37 -20.22 18.07
CA ARG A 268 -25.34 -21.56 17.46
C ARG A 268 -26.31 -21.85 16.29
N ARG A 269 -25.77 -21.84 15.08
CA ARG A 269 -25.73 -22.95 14.08
C ARG A 269 -25.23 -22.37 12.75
N GLY A 270 -24.27 -23.04 12.14
CA GLY A 270 -23.72 -22.62 10.84
C GLY A 270 -24.78 -22.60 9.76
N SER A 271 -24.77 -21.55 8.95
CA SER A 271 -25.50 -21.47 7.69
C SER A 271 -24.52 -21.07 6.58
N THR A 272 -24.34 -22.00 5.64
CA THR A 272 -23.69 -21.77 4.35
C THR A 272 -24.62 -20.88 3.52
N LEU A 273 -24.21 -19.65 3.20
CA LEU A 273 -24.91 -18.84 2.21
C LEU A 273 -24.48 -19.29 0.81
N ALA A 274 -25.38 -19.99 0.11
CA ALA A 274 -25.25 -20.30 -1.30
C ALA A 274 -25.84 -19.14 -2.13
N PHE A 275 -25.01 -18.44 -2.90
CA PHE A 275 -25.49 -17.55 -3.96
C PHE A 275 -25.81 -18.40 -5.20
N LYS A 276 -27.07 -18.33 -5.66
CA LYS A 276 -27.51 -18.91 -6.93
C LYS A 276 -27.47 -17.79 -7.98
N PRO A 277 -26.59 -17.84 -9.00
CA PRO A 277 -26.68 -16.92 -10.12
C PRO A 277 -27.87 -17.34 -10.98
N SER A 278 -28.83 -16.44 -11.18
CA SER A 278 -29.77 -16.58 -12.29
C SER A 278 -28.99 -16.32 -13.58
N TYR A 279 -29.01 -17.35 -14.45
CA TYR A 279 -28.37 -17.46 -15.76
C TYR A 279 -26.89 -17.95 -15.79
N GLY A 280 -26.76 -19.29 -15.77
CA GLY A 280 -26.03 -20.02 -16.82
C GLY A 280 -24.50 -20.08 -16.78
N ASN A 281 -23.92 -20.85 -15.85
CA ASN A 281 -22.90 -21.92 -15.99
C ASN A 281 -22.19 -22.12 -14.62
N PRO A 282 -21.95 -23.35 -14.13
CA PRO A 282 -21.25 -23.55 -12.87
C PRO A 282 -19.77 -23.24 -13.07
N THR A 283 -19.34 -22.06 -12.63
CA THR A 283 -17.92 -21.69 -12.62
C THR A 283 -17.31 -22.25 -11.35
N PHE A 284 -16.36 -23.17 -11.52
CA PHE A 284 -15.56 -23.73 -10.43
C PHE A 284 -14.88 -22.60 -9.66
N VAL A 285 -15.09 -22.55 -8.34
CA VAL A 285 -14.36 -21.64 -7.46
C VAL A 285 -12.94 -22.17 -7.31
N TYR A 286 -12.01 -21.59 -8.07
CA TYR A 286 -10.58 -21.84 -7.85
C TYR A 286 -10.13 -21.03 -6.64
N ILE A 287 -9.79 -21.74 -5.57
CA ILE A 287 -9.18 -21.16 -4.36
C ILE A 287 -7.73 -20.83 -4.70
N TYR A 288 -7.45 -19.56 -5.00
CA TYR A 288 -6.07 -19.06 -5.07
C TYR A 288 -5.69 -18.49 -3.70
N THR A 289 -4.94 -19.26 -2.92
CA THR A 289 -4.29 -18.74 -1.71
C THR A 289 -3.02 -17.99 -2.12
N CYS A 290 -3.02 -16.66 -2.00
CA CYS A 290 -1.78 -15.90 -2.01
C CYS A 290 -1.17 -15.95 -0.59
N SER A 291 -0.17 -16.81 -0.39
CA SER A 291 0.92 -16.73 0.60
C SER A 291 1.36 -18.11 1.16
N LYS A 292 2.68 -18.22 1.39
CA LYS A 292 3.51 -19.26 2.03
C LYS A 292 3.91 -20.57 1.31
N ARG A 293 3.27 -21.04 0.22
CA ARG A 293 3.68 -22.33 -0.38
C ARG A 293 4.85 -22.32 -1.39
N VAL A 294 5.24 -21.17 -1.92
CA VAL A 294 6.25 -21.10 -3.01
C VAL A 294 7.70 -20.88 -2.50
N ILE A 295 7.88 -20.51 -1.22
CA ILE A 295 9.22 -20.24 -0.67
C ILE A 295 9.91 -21.54 -0.19
N ASN A 296 9.16 -22.54 0.31
CA ASN A 296 9.76 -23.78 0.82
C ASN A 296 9.91 -24.92 -0.21
N GLU A 297 9.26 -24.85 -1.38
CA GLU A 297 9.42 -25.89 -2.41
C GLU A 297 10.64 -25.65 -3.31
N ASN A 298 11.13 -24.41 -3.42
CA ASN A 298 12.30 -24.09 -4.23
C ASN A 298 13.65 -24.35 -3.54
N LEU A 299 13.68 -24.60 -2.22
CA LEU A 299 14.90 -25.03 -1.52
C LEU A 299 15.11 -26.55 -1.54
N LYS A 300 14.08 -27.35 -1.85
CA LYS A 300 14.19 -28.82 -1.96
C LYS A 300 14.48 -29.33 -3.37
N MET A 301 14.34 -28.48 -4.38
CA MET A 301 14.65 -28.79 -5.78
C MET A 301 16.14 -28.63 -6.15
N PHE A 302 17.00 -28.12 -5.25
CA PHE A 302 18.44 -27.93 -5.51
C PHE A 302 19.38 -28.93 -4.83
N GLU A 303 18.87 -29.88 -4.02
CA GLU A 303 19.67 -30.98 -3.44
C GLU A 303 19.45 -32.34 -4.14
N ALA A 304 18.68 -32.39 -5.24
CA ALA A 304 18.42 -33.63 -5.99
C ALA A 304 19.16 -33.71 -7.35
N VAL A 305 20.17 -32.86 -7.58
CA VAL A 305 21.08 -32.97 -8.73
C VAL A 305 22.52 -32.83 -8.27
N ARG A 306 23.01 -33.87 -7.57
CA ARG A 306 24.40 -34.37 -7.61
C ARG A 306 24.40 -35.85 -7.31
#